data_AF-A0A3C0JDI4-F1
#
_entry.id   AF-A0A3C0JDI4-F1
#
_cell.length_a   1.000
_cell.length_b   1.000
_cell.length_c   1.000
_cell.angle_alpha   90.00
_cell.angle_beta   90.00
_cell.angle_gamma   90.00
#
_symmetry.space_group_name_H-M   'P 1'
#
loop_
_entity.id
_entity.type
_entity.pdbx_description
1 polymer ?
#
loop_
_entity_poly.entity_id
_entity_poly.type
_entity_poly.pdbx_seq_one_letter_code
_entity_poly.pdbx_strand_id
1 'polypeptide(L)'
;MHSLPAADAAAAQNARNAADAEGATEAASTVHAYLQALSSGRATQADAMWANGMPGSRRDDAVLRDGRAFDALRIANDAPVALDRETPPRAYEIPVHLRLDRESRVQRIDGWYRLRLAIDGRHWEITGASLQPVID
;
A
#
# COMPACT_ATOMS: atom_id res chain seq x y z
N MET A 1 21.91 41.41 17.48
CA MET A 1 20.84 41.13 16.50
C MET A 1 20.71 39.62 16.37
N HIS A 2 19.74 39.00 17.04
CA HIS A 2 19.48 37.55 16.96
C HIS A 2 18.40 37.31 15.89
N SER A 3 18.80 36.99 14.67
CA SER A 3 17.93 36.40 13.64
C SER A 3 18.44 34.98 13.35
N LEU A 4 18.01 34.02 14.16
CA LEU A 4 18.20 32.58 13.92
C LEU A 4 16.91 31.71 13.96
N PRO A 5 15.69 32.17 14.37
CA PRO A 5 14.56 31.24 14.53
C PRO A 5 13.96 30.75 13.19
N ALA A 6 14.14 31.49 12.09
CA ALA A 6 13.54 31.14 10.80
C ALA A 6 14.26 29.98 10.09
N ALA A 7 15.58 29.86 10.26
CA ALA A 7 16.38 28.81 9.62
C ALA A 7 16.14 27.44 10.28
N ASP A 8 16.08 27.39 11.62
CA ASP A 8 15.76 26.17 12.36
C ASP A 8 14.33 25.68 12.07
N ALA A 9 13.36 26.61 11.96
CA ALA A 9 11.99 26.25 11.61
C ALA A 9 11.88 25.66 10.19
N ALA A 10 12.63 26.21 9.22
CA ALA A 10 12.66 25.69 7.85
C ALA A 10 13.32 24.30 7.78
N ALA A 11 14.42 24.09 8.50
CA ALA A 11 15.09 22.79 8.58
C ALA A 11 14.19 21.72 9.21
N ALA A 12 13.50 22.04 10.30
CA ALA A 12 12.53 21.15 10.93
C ALA A 12 11.35 20.82 9.99
N GLN A 13 10.88 21.79 9.19
CA GLN A 13 9.84 21.54 8.22
C GLN A 13 10.29 20.60 7.09
N ASN A 14 11.50 20.81 6.56
CA ASN A 14 12.05 19.96 5.51
C ASN A 14 12.24 18.52 5.99
N ALA A 15 12.73 18.33 7.23
CA ALA A 15 12.89 17.00 7.82
C ALA A 15 11.55 16.28 7.96
N ARG A 16 10.49 16.99 8.37
CA ARG A 16 9.12 16.42 8.45
C ARG A 16 8.61 16.00 7.08
N ASN A 17 8.70 16.90 6.08
CA ASN A 17 8.26 16.60 4.72
C ASN A 17 9.01 15.39 4.12
N ALA A 18 10.30 15.24 4.45
CA ALA A 18 11.11 14.10 4.00
C ALA A 18 10.65 12.79 4.65
N ALA A 19 10.42 12.79 5.97
CA ALA A 19 9.92 11.61 6.70
C ALA A 19 8.52 11.19 6.21
N ASP A 20 7.65 12.15 5.92
CA ASP A 20 6.32 11.88 5.35
C ASP A 20 6.44 11.21 3.97
N ALA A 21 7.29 11.75 3.10
CA ALA A 21 7.52 11.21 1.76
C ALA A 21 8.16 9.80 1.79
N GLU A 22 9.08 9.57 2.73
CA GLU A 22 9.71 8.26 2.94
C GLU A 22 8.67 7.23 3.39
N GLY A 23 7.87 7.53 4.42
CA GLY A 23 6.82 6.63 4.90
C GLY A 23 5.77 6.32 3.83
N ALA A 24 5.35 7.32 3.05
CA ALA A 24 4.44 7.13 1.93
C ALA A 24 5.03 6.20 0.84
N THR A 25 6.31 6.37 0.52
CA THR A 25 7.02 5.54 -0.47
C THR A 25 7.17 4.10 0.01
N GLU A 26 7.50 3.89 1.28
CA GLU A 26 7.61 2.56 1.88
C GLU A 26 6.27 1.83 1.95
N ALA A 27 5.19 2.54 2.31
CA ALA A 27 3.84 2.00 2.33
C ALA A 27 3.41 1.55 0.92
N ALA A 28 3.62 2.39 -0.10
CA ALA A 28 3.32 2.05 -1.49
C ALA A 28 4.18 0.86 -1.99
N SER A 29 5.46 0.81 -1.59
CA SER A 29 6.36 -0.30 -1.93
C SER A 29 5.91 -1.62 -1.31
N THR A 30 5.39 -1.58 -0.08
CA THR A 30 4.81 -2.77 0.59
C THR A 30 3.60 -3.31 -0.18
N VAL A 31 2.69 -2.44 -0.63
CA VAL A 31 1.54 -2.86 -1.47
C VAL A 31 2.01 -3.47 -2.79
N HIS A 32 3.00 -2.86 -3.44
CA HIS A 32 3.55 -3.39 -4.68
C HIS A 32 4.18 -4.78 -4.47
N ALA A 33 4.97 -4.96 -3.41
CA ALA A 33 5.58 -6.25 -3.05
C ALA A 33 4.52 -7.32 -2.73
N TYR A 34 3.45 -6.94 -2.04
CA TYR A 34 2.31 -7.81 -1.76
C TYR A 34 1.65 -8.33 -3.04
N LEU A 35 1.29 -7.43 -3.95
CA LEU A 35 0.64 -7.78 -5.23
C LEU A 35 1.56 -8.62 -6.12
N GLN A 36 2.86 -8.33 -6.13
CA GLN A 36 3.86 -9.14 -6.84
C GLN A 36 4.00 -10.55 -6.23
N ALA A 37 3.94 -10.69 -4.91
CA ALA A 37 3.97 -11.99 -4.24
C ALA A 37 2.75 -12.84 -4.66
N LEU A 38 1.56 -12.23 -4.70
CA LEU A 38 0.34 -12.89 -5.20
C LEU A 38 0.47 -13.33 -6.66
N SER A 39 0.94 -12.46 -7.56
CA SER A 39 1.11 -12.82 -8.99
C SER A 39 2.16 -13.91 -9.22
N SER A 40 3.11 -14.05 -8.30
CA SER A 40 4.16 -15.08 -8.35
C SER A 40 3.74 -16.39 -7.68
N GLY A 41 2.50 -16.52 -7.21
CA GLY A 41 2.01 -17.70 -6.47
C GLY A 41 2.56 -17.84 -5.05
N ARG A 42 3.20 -16.80 -4.49
CA ARG A 42 3.79 -16.79 -3.14
C ARG A 42 2.77 -16.33 -2.10
N ALA A 43 1.60 -16.99 -2.04
CA ALA A 43 0.47 -16.56 -1.19
C ALA A 43 0.86 -16.44 0.29
N THR A 44 1.59 -17.40 0.85
CA THR A 44 2.04 -17.36 2.25
C THR A 44 2.95 -16.16 2.55
N GLN A 45 3.81 -15.75 1.61
CA GLN A 45 4.63 -14.56 1.77
C GLN A 45 3.78 -13.29 1.71
N ALA A 46 2.77 -13.27 0.85
CA ALA A 46 1.82 -12.16 0.77
C ALA A 46 1.01 -12.04 2.07
N ASP A 47 0.58 -13.16 2.65
CA ASP A 47 -0.16 -13.23 3.92
C ASP A 47 0.63 -12.66 5.10
N ALA A 48 1.94 -12.91 5.14
CA ALA A 48 2.81 -12.38 6.19
C ALA A 48 2.92 -10.84 6.21
N MET A 49 2.51 -10.15 5.13
CA MET A 49 2.49 -8.68 5.07
C MET A 49 1.24 -8.06 5.70
N TRP A 50 0.25 -8.87 6.08
CA TRP A 50 -0.95 -8.40 6.75
C TRP A 50 -0.73 -8.25 8.27
N ALA A 51 -1.41 -7.29 8.88
CA ALA A 51 -1.48 -7.18 10.34
C ALA A 51 -2.14 -8.46 10.88
N ASN A 52 -1.39 -9.25 11.66
CA ASN A 52 -1.69 -10.62 12.14
C ASN A 52 -1.40 -11.77 11.17
N GLY A 53 -0.66 -11.53 10.08
CA GLY A 53 -0.21 -12.59 9.16
C GLY A 53 -1.32 -13.25 8.34
N MET A 54 -2.50 -12.65 8.27
CA MET A 54 -3.61 -13.08 7.43
C MET A 54 -4.47 -11.89 7.01
N PRO A 55 -5.06 -11.90 5.80
CA PRO A 55 -6.16 -11.00 5.49
C PRO A 55 -7.26 -11.25 6.51
N GLY A 56 -7.83 -10.18 7.07
CA GLY A 56 -8.98 -10.31 7.96
C GLY A 56 -10.13 -11.10 7.31
N SER A 57 -11.16 -11.48 8.09
CA SER A 57 -12.29 -12.30 7.61
C SER A 57 -13.02 -11.76 6.36
N ARG A 58 -12.85 -10.48 6.03
CA ARG A 58 -13.33 -9.93 4.76
C ARG A 58 -12.24 -10.11 3.70
N ARG A 59 -12.50 -11.05 2.79
CA ARG A 59 -11.71 -11.27 1.59
C ARG A 59 -11.95 -10.14 0.58
N ASP A 60 -11.71 -8.90 0.99
CA ASP A 60 -11.94 -7.74 0.14
C ASP A 60 -10.92 -7.67 -1.03
N ASP A 61 -9.97 -8.62 -1.06
CA ASP A 61 -9.07 -8.94 -2.18
C ASP A 61 -9.24 -10.37 -2.72
N ALA A 62 -10.35 -11.06 -2.40
CA ALA A 62 -10.65 -12.43 -2.86
C ALA A 62 -10.47 -12.61 -4.36
N VAL A 63 -10.80 -11.58 -5.14
CA VAL A 63 -10.69 -11.60 -6.60
C VAL A 63 -9.26 -11.89 -7.09
N LEU A 64 -8.24 -11.50 -6.34
CA LEU A 64 -6.84 -11.84 -6.61
C LEU A 64 -6.44 -13.19 -6.03
N ARG A 65 -7.18 -13.69 -5.04
CA ARG A 65 -6.87 -14.92 -4.30
C ARG A 65 -7.64 -16.14 -4.75
N ASP A 66 -8.55 -16.02 -5.72
CA ASP A 66 -9.44 -17.09 -6.21
C ASP A 66 -8.71 -18.21 -6.99
N GLY A 67 -7.41 -18.43 -6.71
CA GLY A 67 -6.64 -19.62 -7.03
C GLY A 67 -6.25 -19.81 -8.49
N ARG A 68 -6.81 -19.03 -9.42
CA ARG A 68 -6.42 -19.08 -10.83
C ARG A 68 -5.22 -18.17 -11.06
N ALA A 69 -4.12 -18.76 -11.54
CA ALA A 69 -2.99 -18.00 -12.03
C ALA A 69 -3.44 -16.97 -13.10
N PHE A 70 -2.74 -15.84 -13.15
CA PHE A 70 -2.89 -14.84 -14.20
C PHE A 70 -1.65 -14.93 -15.09
N ASP A 71 -1.83 -14.71 -16.39
CA ASP A 71 -0.72 -14.74 -17.36
C ASP A 71 0.18 -13.51 -17.17
N ALA A 72 -0.44 -12.37 -16.84
CA ALA A 72 0.25 -11.14 -16.48
C ALA A 72 -0.57 -10.31 -15.49
N LEU A 73 0.13 -9.61 -14.60
CA LEU A 73 -0.42 -8.59 -13.71
C LEU A 73 0.33 -7.28 -13.95
N ARG A 74 -0.40 -6.20 -14.25
CA ARG A 74 0.13 -4.84 -14.20
C ARG A 74 -0.45 -4.12 -12.99
N ILE A 75 0.42 -3.46 -12.25
CA ILE A 75 0.12 -2.74 -11.02
C ILE A 75 0.42 -1.27 -11.28
N ALA A 76 -0.57 -0.40 -11.06
CA ALA A 76 -0.38 1.04 -10.96
C ALA A 76 -0.99 1.52 -9.64
N ASN A 77 -0.31 2.47 -9.00
CA ASN A 77 -0.74 3.05 -7.72
C ASN A 77 -0.86 4.55 -7.90
N ASP A 78 -1.87 5.15 -7.28
CA ASP A 78 -1.93 6.60 -7.12
C ASP A 78 -1.12 7.06 -5.91
N ALA A 79 -1.08 8.38 -5.69
CA ALA A 79 -0.41 8.96 -4.54
C ALA A 79 -1.00 8.42 -3.22
N PRO A 80 -0.15 8.01 -2.27
CA PRO A 80 -0.58 7.61 -0.92
C PRO A 80 -1.37 8.72 -0.22
N VAL A 81 -2.48 8.35 0.42
CA VAL A 81 -3.34 9.25 1.19
C VAL A 81 -3.16 8.96 2.68
N ALA A 82 -2.70 9.93 3.46
CA ALA A 82 -2.58 9.77 4.91
C ALA A 82 -3.96 9.58 5.56
N LEU A 83 -4.10 8.56 6.41
CA LEU A 83 -5.34 8.23 7.13
C LEU A 83 -5.38 8.78 8.55
N ASP A 84 -4.23 9.12 9.10
CA ASP A 84 -4.12 9.76 10.42
C ASP A 84 -3.59 11.19 10.30
N ARG A 85 -3.53 11.87 11.45
CA ARG A 85 -2.97 13.21 11.58
C ARG A 85 -1.65 13.21 12.35
N GLU A 86 -0.99 12.05 12.45
CA GLU A 86 0.32 11.96 13.07
C GLU A 86 1.37 12.62 12.16
N THR A 87 2.50 13.02 12.73
CA THR A 87 3.60 13.62 11.97
C THR A 87 4.91 12.97 12.40
N PRO A 88 5.47 12.03 11.61
CA PRO A 88 4.98 11.58 10.31
C PRO A 88 3.71 10.69 10.41
N PRO A 89 2.89 10.61 9.34
CA PRO A 89 1.74 9.72 9.32
C PRO A 89 2.16 8.25 9.48
N ARG A 90 1.37 7.49 10.23
CA ARG A 90 1.60 6.07 10.51
C ARG A 90 0.59 5.16 9.84
N ALA A 91 -0.35 5.72 9.10
CA ALA A 91 -1.36 5.00 8.35
C ALA A 91 -1.61 5.67 6.99
N TYR A 92 -1.61 4.85 5.94
CA TYR A 92 -1.85 5.30 4.57
C TYR A 92 -2.92 4.44 3.90
N GLU A 93 -3.70 5.07 3.03
CA GLU A 93 -4.50 4.42 1.99
C GLU A 93 -3.77 4.59 0.66
N ILE A 94 -3.55 3.49 -0.04
CA ILE A 94 -2.87 3.43 -1.33
C ILE A 94 -3.93 3.02 -2.36
N PRO A 95 -4.43 3.95 -3.19
CA PRO A 95 -5.31 3.58 -4.29
C PRO A 95 -4.52 2.80 -5.33
N VAL A 96 -5.14 1.74 -5.86
CA VAL A 96 -4.52 0.83 -6.82
C VAL A 96 -5.42 0.59 -8.03
N HIS A 97 -4.77 0.46 -9.17
CA HIS A 97 -5.34 0.12 -10.46
C HIS A 97 -4.61 -1.11 -10.99
N LEU A 98 -5.33 -2.21 -11.08
CA LEU A 98 -4.79 -3.50 -11.49
C LEU A 98 -5.35 -3.88 -12.85
N ARG A 99 -4.48 -4.41 -13.70
CA ARG A 99 -4.86 -5.02 -14.95
C ARG A 99 -4.34 -6.46 -14.98
N LEU A 100 -5.26 -7.39 -15.09
CA LEU A 100 -5.01 -8.82 -15.11
C LEU A 100 -5.29 -9.35 -16.51
N ASP A 101 -4.32 -10.05 -17.08
CA ASP A 101 -4.50 -10.80 -18.31
C ASP A 101 -4.70 -12.29 -17.96
N ARG A 102 -5.84 -12.87 -18.36
CA ARG A 102 -6.19 -14.29 -18.11
C ARG A 102 -6.95 -14.88 -19.30
N GLU A 103 -6.47 -16.00 -19.85
CA GLU A 103 -7.21 -16.80 -20.84
C GLU A 103 -7.74 -15.94 -22.02
N SER A 104 -6.91 -15.00 -22.51
CA SER A 104 -7.25 -14.01 -23.55
C SER A 104 -8.30 -12.95 -23.18
N ARG A 105 -8.64 -12.81 -21.89
CA ARG A 105 -9.45 -11.69 -21.36
C ARG A 105 -8.61 -10.77 -20.48
N VAL A 106 -8.85 -9.48 -20.65
CA VAL A 106 -8.29 -8.44 -19.78
C VAL A 106 -9.34 -8.07 -18.75
N GLN A 107 -9.01 -8.20 -17.47
CA GLN A 107 -9.83 -7.74 -16.36
C GLN A 107 -9.17 -6.53 -15.71
N ARG A 108 -9.96 -5.48 -15.44
CA ARG A 108 -9.54 -4.33 -14.65
C ARG A 108 -10.12 -4.42 -13.26
N ILE A 109 -9.31 -4.11 -12.27
CA ILE A 109 -9.71 -4.09 -10.86
C ILE A 109 -9.16 -2.82 -10.25
N ASP A 110 -10.05 -2.02 -9.68
CA ASP A 110 -9.69 -0.80 -8.98
C ASP A 110 -9.99 -0.97 -7.50
N GLY A 111 -9.28 -0.21 -6.67
CA GLY A 111 -9.46 -0.33 -5.24
C GLY A 111 -8.44 0.43 -4.42
N TRP A 112 -8.29 0.00 -3.19
CA TRP A 112 -7.31 0.55 -2.26
C TRP A 112 -6.78 -0.50 -1.30
N TYR A 113 -5.58 -0.23 -0.79
CA TYR A 113 -4.98 -0.94 0.35
C TYR A 113 -4.73 0.04 1.49
N ARG A 114 -5.06 -0.36 2.71
CA ARG A 114 -4.75 0.40 3.92
C ARG A 114 -3.59 -0.24 4.63
N LEU A 115 -2.59 0.57 4.94
CA LEU A 115 -1.40 0.14 5.66
C LEU A 115 -1.27 0.94 6.93
N ARG A 116 -0.67 0.29 7.92
CA ARG A 116 -0.25 0.93 9.15
C ARG A 116 1.17 0.53 9.47
N LEU A 117 1.96 1.47 9.98
CA LEU A 117 3.26 1.18 10.54
C LEU A 117 3.06 0.28 11.77
N ALA A 118 3.78 -0.83 11.82
CA ALA A 118 3.73 -1.78 12.92
C ALA A 118 4.09 -1.11 14.25
N ILE A 119 3.69 -1.72 15.36
CA ILE A 119 3.91 -1.17 16.71
C ILE A 119 5.42 -0.98 17.00
N ASP A 120 6.27 -1.84 16.44
CA ASP A 120 7.72 -1.73 16.55
C ASP A 120 8.33 -0.61 15.69
N GLY A 121 7.55 -0.01 14.79
CA GLY A 121 7.93 1.07 13.91
C GLY A 121 8.82 0.67 12.74
N ARG A 122 8.96 -0.63 12.42
CA ARG A 122 9.99 -1.13 11.49
C ARG A 122 9.47 -1.57 10.12
N HIS A 123 8.20 -1.92 10.03
CA HIS A 123 7.60 -2.39 8.79
C HIS A 123 6.15 -1.91 8.68
N TRP A 124 5.67 -1.85 7.44
CA TRP A 124 4.29 -1.54 7.12
C TRP A 124 3.49 -2.83 7.02
N GLU A 125 2.31 -2.82 7.63
CA GLU A 125 1.40 -3.96 7.64
C GLU A 125 0.10 -3.58 6.95
N ILE A 126 -0.41 -4.48 6.10
CA ILE A 126 -1.72 -4.31 5.46
C ILE A 126 -2.80 -4.57 6.51
N THR A 127 -3.66 -3.59 6.73
CA THR A 127 -4.74 -3.64 7.72
C THR A 127 -6.12 -3.78 7.08
N GLY A 128 -6.23 -3.48 5.78
CA GLY A 128 -7.47 -3.62 5.03
C GLY A 128 -7.23 -3.45 3.53
N ALA A 129 -8.18 -3.92 2.74
CA ALA A 129 -8.21 -3.72 1.31
C ALA A 129 -9.66 -3.54 0.85
N SER A 130 -9.86 -2.97 -0.33
CA SER A 130 -11.12 -3.09 -1.05
C SER A 130 -10.81 -3.10 -2.53
N LEU A 131 -11.09 -4.22 -3.20
CA LEU A 131 -10.90 -4.38 -4.63
C LEU A 131 -12.24 -4.68 -5.31
N GLN A 132 -12.51 -3.98 -6.40
CA GLN A 132 -13.73 -4.15 -7.17
C GLN A 132 -13.40 -4.33 -8.66
N PRO A 133 -13.95 -5.35 -9.32
CA PRO A 133 -13.88 -5.45 -10.77
C PRO A 133 -14.53 -4.24 -11.41
N VAL A 134 -13.85 -3.63 -12.37
CA VAL A 134 -14.44 -2.58 -13.21
C VAL A 134 -15.26 -3.26 -14.30
N ILE A 135 -16.57 -2.98 -14.34
CA ILE A 135 -17.47 -3.44 -15.39
C ILE A 135 -17.48 -2.34 -16.46
N ASP A 136 -17.02 -2.68 -17.67
CA ASP A 136 -17.17 -1.85 -18.88
C ASP A 136 -18.52 -2.15 -19.56
#